data_AF-A0A841LTH5-F1
#
_entry.id   AF-A0A841LTH5-F1
#
_cell.length_a   1.000
_cell.length_b   1.000
_cell.length_c   1.000
_cell.angle_alpha   90.00
_cell.angle_beta   90.00
_cell.angle_gamma   90.00
#
_symmetry.space_group_name_H-M   'P 1'
#
loop_
_entity.id
_entity.type
_entity.pdbx_description
1 polymer ?
#
loop_
_entity_poly.entity_id
_entity_poly.type
_entity_poly.pdbx_seq_one_letter_code
_entity_poly.pdbx_strand_id
1 'polypeptide(L)'
;MPINQQGSIVSTKSKTSTGIKTLEPIMFYSGKEDELQIFLNETEHGELIIKSLSHDQIQVKEVVLGHAGEKLNWKQDYKGLRISVPETLITGKMATGRVVKVTF
;
A
#
# COMPACT_ATOMS: atom_id res chain seq x y z
N MET A 1 -40.06 25.10 38.36
CA MET A 1 -39.48 25.61 37.10
C MET A 1 -38.14 26.25 37.41
N PRO A 2 -37.20 26.39 36.44
CA PRO A 2 -37.13 25.77 35.11
C PRO A 2 -36.31 24.44 35.22
N ILE A 3 -35.44 23.91 34.33
CA ILE A 3 -35.00 24.23 32.96
C ILE A 3 -34.88 22.92 32.14
N ASN A 4 -35.66 22.81 31.06
CA ASN A 4 -35.48 22.08 29.78
C ASN A 4 -34.94 20.61 29.69
N GLN A 5 -35.18 19.98 28.54
CA GLN A 5 -35.05 18.53 28.29
C GLN A 5 -33.72 18.10 27.63
N GLN A 6 -33.49 16.78 27.55
CA GLN A 6 -32.42 16.11 26.82
C GLN A 6 -32.09 16.73 25.45
N GLY A 7 -30.80 17.00 25.25
CA GLY A 7 -30.22 17.45 23.98
C GLY A 7 -28.78 16.97 23.80
N SER A 8 -28.48 15.72 24.18
CA SER A 8 -27.13 15.15 24.01
C SER A 8 -26.88 14.86 22.53
N ILE A 9 -26.32 15.83 21.82
CA ILE A 9 -25.81 15.67 20.45
C ILE A 9 -24.54 14.84 20.54
N VAL A 10 -24.71 13.51 20.66
CA VAL A 10 -23.62 12.55 20.55
C VAL A 10 -23.03 12.71 19.16
N SER A 11 -21.83 13.28 19.09
CA SER A 11 -21.13 13.52 17.83
C SER A 11 -21.07 12.22 17.03
N THR A 12 -21.73 12.21 15.88
CA THR A 12 -21.69 11.14 14.90
C THR A 12 -20.33 11.15 14.21
N LYS A 13 -19.28 10.78 14.97
CA LYS A 13 -17.90 10.65 14.53
C LYS A 13 -17.89 9.71 13.33
N SER A 14 -17.79 10.29 12.14
CA SER A 14 -17.96 9.59 10.87
C SER A 14 -17.09 8.35 10.85
N LYS A 15 -17.70 7.17 10.62
CA LYS A 15 -16.97 5.96 10.29
C LYS A 15 -16.27 6.21 8.95
N THR A 16 -15.03 6.68 9.01
CA THR A 16 -14.09 6.63 7.88
C THR A 16 -13.87 5.15 7.57
N SER A 17 -14.67 4.65 6.63
CA SER A 17 -14.59 3.27 6.18
C SER A 17 -13.29 3.09 5.43
N THR A 18 -12.26 2.55 6.08
CA THR A 18 -10.99 2.20 5.45
C THR A 18 -11.26 1.33 4.23
N GLY A 19 -10.99 1.85 3.04
CA GLY A 19 -11.32 1.22 1.77
C GLY A 19 -10.40 0.05 1.43
N ILE A 20 -10.56 -1.08 2.12
CA ILE A 20 -9.79 -2.29 1.85
C ILE A 20 -10.27 -2.89 0.51
N LYS A 21 -9.44 -2.73 -0.52
CA LYS A 21 -9.63 -3.33 -1.85
C LYS A 21 -8.64 -4.48 -2.04
N THR A 22 -9.11 -5.66 -2.46
CA THR A 22 -8.23 -6.71 -3.00
C THR A 22 -7.73 -6.26 -4.37
N LEU A 23 -6.41 -6.26 -4.57
CA LEU A 23 -5.81 -6.01 -5.89
C LEU A 23 -5.50 -7.35 -6.57
N GLU A 24 -5.52 -7.33 -7.90
CA GLU A 24 -5.05 -8.42 -8.77
C GLU A 24 -3.74 -7.95 -9.44
N PRO A 25 -2.61 -7.88 -8.71
CA PRO A 25 -1.36 -7.36 -9.24
C PRO A 25 -0.80 -8.30 -10.31
N ILE A 26 -0.39 -7.74 -11.44
CA ILE A 26 0.45 -8.48 -12.39
C ILE A 26 1.84 -8.59 -11.77
N MET A 27 2.28 -9.82 -11.54
CA MET A 27 3.56 -10.16 -10.93
C MET A 27 4.53 -10.71 -11.98
N PHE A 28 5.73 -10.12 -12.06
CA PHE A 28 6.81 -10.61 -12.92
C PHE A 28 8.04 -10.92 -12.09
N TYR A 29 8.67 -12.06 -12.37
CA TYR A 29 9.98 -12.45 -11.85
C TYR A 29 11.02 -12.35 -12.97
N SER A 30 12.13 -11.65 -12.72
CA SER A 30 13.08 -11.31 -13.80
C SER A 30 14.01 -12.46 -14.22
N GLY A 31 14.32 -13.37 -13.30
CA GLY A 31 15.31 -14.45 -13.49
C GLY A 31 16.76 -13.99 -13.70
N LYS A 32 17.04 -12.68 -13.63
CA LYS A 32 18.39 -12.08 -13.74
C LYS A 32 18.87 -11.53 -12.40
N GLU A 33 17.93 -10.98 -11.64
CA GLU A 33 18.03 -10.59 -10.25
C GLU A 33 16.83 -11.21 -9.52
N ASP A 34 16.98 -11.48 -8.22
CA ASP A 34 15.89 -11.95 -7.34
C ASP A 34 14.89 -10.80 -7.06
N GLU A 35 14.25 -10.31 -8.12
CA GLU A 35 13.31 -9.19 -8.13
C GLU A 35 11.91 -9.65 -8.55
N LEU A 36 10.92 -9.26 -7.74
CA LEU A 36 9.49 -9.27 -8.05
C LEU A 36 9.05 -7.85 -8.45
N GLN A 37 8.45 -7.71 -9.62
CA GLN A 37 7.77 -6.48 -10.05
C GLN A 37 6.26 -6.60 -9.89
N ILE A 38 5.65 -5.57 -9.29
CA ILE A 38 4.22 -5.46 -9.00
C ILE A 38 3.68 -4.20 -9.68
N PHE A 39 2.71 -4.37 -10.56
CA PHE A 39 2.06 -3.27 -11.27
C PHE A 39 0.80 -2.81 -10.52
N LEU A 40 0.71 -1.51 -10.24
CA LEU A 40 -0.38 -0.84 -9.52
C LEU A 40 -0.98 0.28 -10.37
N ASN A 41 -2.27 0.56 -10.21
CA ASN A 41 -2.90 1.70 -10.86
C ASN A 41 -2.52 3.03 -10.18
N GLU A 42 -2.66 4.15 -10.88
CA GLU A 42 -2.39 5.50 -10.36
C GLU A 42 -3.28 5.88 -9.16
N THR A 43 -4.47 5.30 -9.06
CA THR A 43 -5.39 5.51 -7.93
C THR A 43 -5.06 4.68 -6.69
N GLU A 44 -4.22 3.65 -6.79
CA GLU A 44 -4.00 2.64 -5.74
C GLU A 44 -2.89 3.03 -4.75
N HIS A 45 -3.23 3.89 -3.79
CA HIS A 45 -2.38 4.38 -2.71
C HIS A 45 -2.79 3.81 -1.34
N GLY A 46 -1.93 3.94 -0.32
CA GLY A 46 -2.15 3.43 1.03
C GLY A 46 -1.22 2.27 1.41
N GLU A 47 -1.68 1.32 2.23
CA GLU A 47 -0.91 0.11 2.57
C GLU A 47 -1.19 -1.03 1.57
N LEU A 48 -0.18 -1.40 0.77
CA LEU A 48 -0.16 -2.66 0.02
C LEU A 48 0.32 -3.79 0.94
N ILE A 49 -0.45 -4.88 1.04
CA ILE A 49 -0.14 -6.02 1.91
C ILE A 49 -0.05 -7.32 1.09
N ILE A 50 1.15 -7.90 1.03
CA ILE A 50 1.48 -9.09 0.24
C ILE A 50 1.74 -10.26 1.19
N LYS A 51 0.68 -11.05 1.46
CA LYS A 51 0.69 -12.13 2.47
C LYS A 51 1.65 -13.28 2.16
N SER A 52 1.95 -13.52 0.90
CA SER A 52 2.89 -14.57 0.44
C SER A 52 4.36 -14.24 0.74
N LEU A 53 4.69 -12.97 0.99
CA LEU A 53 6.05 -12.54 1.33
C LEU A 53 6.22 -12.40 2.84
N SER A 54 5.88 -13.44 3.61
CA SER A 54 6.23 -13.46 5.04
C SER A 54 7.72 -13.71 5.23
N HIS A 55 8.27 -13.18 6.32
CA HIS A 55 9.67 -13.37 6.71
C HIS A 55 10.07 -14.86 6.73
N ASP A 56 9.14 -15.73 7.11
CA ASP A 56 9.34 -17.16 7.30
C ASP A 56 9.53 -17.94 5.99
N GLN A 57 9.28 -17.31 4.83
CA GLN A 57 9.41 -17.91 3.50
C GLN A 57 10.52 -17.28 2.65
N ILE A 58 10.57 -15.95 2.58
CA ILE A 58 11.53 -15.21 1.74
C ILE A 58 11.94 -13.94 2.50
N GLN A 59 13.24 -13.69 2.65
CA GLN A 59 13.73 -12.43 3.23
C GLN A 59 13.68 -11.32 2.17
N VAL A 60 13.02 -10.20 2.45
CA VAL A 60 13.07 -9.01 1.58
C VAL A 60 14.32 -8.19 1.94
N LYS A 61 15.11 -7.81 0.93
CA LYS A 61 16.25 -6.88 1.08
C LYS A 61 15.84 -5.44 0.84
N GLU A 62 15.02 -5.17 -0.18
CA GLU A 62 14.68 -3.82 -0.62
C GLU A 62 13.30 -3.71 -1.27
N VAL A 63 12.66 -2.55 -1.17
CA VAL A 63 11.46 -2.17 -1.92
C VAL A 63 11.62 -0.75 -2.48
N VAL A 64 11.49 -0.58 -3.80
CA VAL A 64 11.57 0.73 -4.48
C VAL A 64 10.41 0.97 -5.45
N LEU A 65 10.07 2.23 -5.69
CA LEU A 65 9.08 2.62 -6.70
C LEU A 65 9.72 2.92 -8.06
N GLY A 66 9.70 1.90 -8.93
CA GLY A 66 9.73 2.04 -10.38
C GLY A 66 10.84 2.94 -10.95
N HIS A 67 10.48 3.78 -11.91
CA HIS A 67 11.41 4.58 -12.72
C HIS A 67 12.20 5.64 -11.94
N ALA A 68 11.77 5.99 -10.72
CA ALA A 68 12.45 6.96 -9.86
C ALA A 68 13.51 6.32 -8.94
N GLY A 69 13.46 4.99 -8.71
CA GLY A 69 14.34 4.32 -7.75
C GLY A 69 14.10 4.72 -6.28
N GLU A 70 12.96 5.35 -5.99
CA GLU A 70 12.64 5.87 -4.66
C GLU A 70 12.37 4.73 -3.67
N LYS A 71 13.11 4.69 -2.56
CA LYS A 71 12.94 3.68 -1.50
C LYS A 71 11.61 3.90 -0.79
N LEU A 72 10.72 2.92 -0.86
CA LEU A 72 9.44 2.99 -0.16
C LEU A 72 9.61 2.64 1.33
N ASN A 73 8.69 3.12 2.17
CA ASN A 73 8.58 2.63 3.53
C ASN A 73 7.90 1.25 3.51
N TRP A 74 8.55 0.24 4.08
CA TRP A 74 8.02 -1.12 4.15
C TRP A 74 8.33 -1.79 5.49
N LYS A 75 7.59 -2.85 5.80
CA LYS A 75 7.82 -3.74 6.93
C LYS A 75 7.42 -5.15 6.57
N GLN A 76 8.29 -6.11 6.84
CA GLN A 76 7.97 -7.54 6.76
C GLN A 76 7.66 -8.09 8.15
N ASP A 77 6.64 -8.94 8.26
CA ASP A 77 6.35 -9.76 9.44
C ASP A 77 5.75 -11.12 9.04
N TYR A 78 5.36 -11.95 10.01
CA TYR A 78 4.78 -13.28 9.79
C TYR A 78 3.42 -13.26 9.06
N LYS A 79 2.82 -12.07 8.84
CA LYS A 79 1.58 -11.89 8.06
C LYS A 79 1.84 -11.45 6.62
N GLY A 80 3.10 -11.25 6.25
CA GLY A 80 3.53 -10.82 4.91
C GLY A 80 4.39 -9.55 4.90
N LEU A 81 4.64 -9.07 3.69
CA LEU A 81 5.26 -7.77 3.42
C LEU A 81 4.16 -6.69 3.38
N ARG A 82 4.39 -5.56 4.04
CA ARG A 82 3.56 -4.35 3.97
C ARG A 82 4.37 -3.20 3.40
N ILE A 83 3.80 -2.46 2.47
CA ILE A 83 4.46 -1.37 1.74
C ILE A 83 3.54 -0.15 1.77
N SER A 84 4.06 0.98 2.24
CA SER A 84 3.35 2.26 2.21
C SER A 84 3.54 2.90 0.84
N VAL A 85 2.50 2.86 0.00
CA VAL A 85 2.46 3.49 -1.32
C VAL A 85 1.89 4.91 -1.18
N PRO A 86 2.69 5.98 -1.37
CA PRO A 86 2.22 7.35 -1.22
C PRO A 86 1.24 7.73 -2.33
N GLU A 87 0.34 8.66 -2.00
CA GLU A 87 -0.60 9.28 -2.94
C GLU A 87 0.12 10.24 -3.90
N THR A 88 1.06 11.05 -3.38
CA THR A 88 1.67 12.18 -4.07
C THR A 88 2.98 11.84 -4.81
N LEU A 89 2.94 10.88 -5.74
CA LEU A 89 4.06 10.65 -6.68
C LEU A 89 3.61 10.83 -8.13
N ILE A 90 3.72 12.09 -8.58
CA ILE A 90 3.32 12.56 -9.90
C ILE A 90 4.35 12.09 -10.94
N THR A 91 4.12 10.90 -11.50
CA THR A 91 4.82 10.46 -12.71
C THR A 91 4.34 11.31 -13.90
N GLY A 92 5.29 11.95 -14.59
CA GLY A 92 5.00 13.15 -15.39
C GLY A 92 4.27 12.89 -16.71
N LYS A 93 3.10 13.53 -16.89
CA LYS A 93 2.34 13.77 -18.14
C LYS A 93 1.89 12.57 -19.00
N MET A 94 2.48 11.39 -18.87
CA MET A 94 2.03 10.13 -19.46
C MET A 94 2.26 9.00 -18.45
N ALA A 95 1.53 9.03 -17.34
CA ALA A 95 1.47 7.90 -16.43
C ALA A 95 0.62 6.78 -17.08
N THR A 96 0.99 5.53 -16.80
CA THR A 96 0.33 4.31 -17.26
C THR A 96 0.29 3.28 -16.14
N GLY A 97 0.11 3.75 -14.90
CA GLY A 97 0.33 2.98 -13.68
C GLY A 97 1.72 3.19 -13.04
N ARG A 98 1.92 2.53 -11.90
CA ARG A 98 3.12 2.56 -11.07
C ARG A 98 3.68 1.14 -10.90
N VAL A 99 5.00 1.00 -10.83
CA VAL A 99 5.66 -0.29 -10.59
C VAL A 99 6.34 -0.25 -9.23
N VAL A 100 5.98 -1.19 -8.35
CA VAL A 100 6.74 -1.48 -7.12
C VAL A 100 7.68 -2.64 -7.43
N LYS A 101 8.98 -2.45 -7.17
CA LYS A 101 10.00 -3.49 -7.23
C LYS A 101 10.28 -3.97 -5.81
N VAL A 102 10.33 -5.28 -5.62
CA VAL A 102 10.72 -5.94 -4.36
C VAL A 102 11.90 -6.85 -4.65
N THR A 103 13.03 -6.64 -3.98
CA THR A 103 14.26 -7.42 -4.16
C THR A 103 14.50 -8.28 -2.93
N PHE A 104 14.80 -9.57 -3.16
CA PHE A 104 15.04 -10.59 -2.13
C PHE A 104 16.52 -10.87 -1.91
#